data_AF-A0A7C8M975-F1
#
_entry.id   AF-A0A7C8M975-F1
#
_cell.length_a   1.000
_cell.length_b   1.000
_cell.length_c   1.000
_cell.angle_alpha   90.00
_cell.angle_beta   90.00
_cell.angle_gamma   90.00
#
_symmetry.space_group_name_H-M   'P 1'
#
loop_
_entity.id
_entity.type
_entity.pdbx_description
1 polymer ?
#
loop_
_entity_poly.entity_id
_entity_poly.type
_entity_poly.pdbx_seq_one_letter_code
_entity_poly.pdbx_strand_id
1 'polypeptide(L)'
;MLRPSLRRAYWFCFFIWFTAIGCLFVATVWGNFDDFLQYLNRNFATTEATLSEDIRQDVIKAEKLVINEIQQPVQPTPLLVPPETSSKPLKLSKGIVLRTNYSFTESSFEADLTITGSPKEIRQFKVTSPPTTAIDIMGNWKYGPEVINYTRFESGIIQSIIFGMHKDKLRVVFRIREGETRKISLPLITRNKKELKLKIIAED
;
A
#
# COMPACT_ATOMS: atom_id res chain seq x y z
N MET A 1 -28.98 -21.73 15.59
CA MET A 1 -28.61 -20.40 15.05
C MET A 1 -29.20 -19.33 15.95
N LEU A 2 -28.38 -18.50 16.61
CA LEU A 2 -28.88 -17.34 17.34
C LEU A 2 -29.45 -16.31 16.36
N ARG A 3 -30.56 -15.64 16.73
CA ARG A 3 -31.13 -14.55 15.93
C ARG A 3 -30.09 -13.44 15.72
N PRO A 4 -30.00 -12.81 14.54
CA PRO A 4 -29.01 -11.76 14.25
C PRO A 4 -29.01 -10.60 15.26
N SER A 5 -30.17 -10.28 15.85
CA SER A 5 -30.30 -9.28 16.92
C SER A 5 -29.57 -9.67 18.21
N LEU A 6 -29.59 -10.95 18.57
CA LEU A 6 -28.93 -11.47 19.77
C LEU A 6 -27.40 -11.42 19.65
N ARG A 7 -26.86 -11.62 18.44
CA ARG A 7 -25.42 -11.51 18.18
C ARG A 7 -24.91 -10.08 18.39
N ARG A 8 -25.68 -9.06 17.98
CA ARG A 8 -25.31 -7.65 18.20
C ARG A 8 -25.35 -7.26 19.68
N ALA A 9 -26.38 -7.71 20.40
CA ALA A 9 -26.48 -7.48 21.84
C ALA A 9 -25.31 -8.13 22.61
N TYR A 10 -24.92 -9.34 22.23
CA TYR A 10 -23.77 -10.03 22.83
C TYR A 10 -22.46 -9.24 22.66
N TRP A 11 -22.18 -8.75 21.45
CA TRP A 11 -21.00 -7.91 21.21
C TRP A 11 -21.01 -6.63 22.05
N PHE A 12 -22.17 -5.99 22.18
CA PHE A 12 -22.30 -4.79 23.00
C PHE A 12 -22.00 -5.07 24.48
N CYS A 13 -22.59 -6.14 25.04
CA CYS A 13 -22.30 -6.57 26.42
C CYS A 13 -20.83 -6.94 26.61
N PHE A 14 -20.22 -7.61 25.61
CA PHE A 14 -18.81 -7.97 25.63
C PHE A 14 -17.90 -6.73 25.70
N PHE A 15 -18.18 -5.68 24.91
CA PHE A 15 -17.40 -4.44 24.96
C PHE A 15 -17.55 -3.70 26.29
N ILE A 16 -18.76 -3.67 26.88
CA ILE A 16 -18.97 -3.07 28.20
C ILE A 16 -18.15 -3.81 29.26
N TRP A 17 -18.23 -5.14 29.27
CA TRP A 17 -17.48 -5.96 30.21
C TRP A 17 -15.97 -5.81 30.05
N PHE A 18 -15.47 -5.81 28.81
CA PHE A 18 -14.06 -5.61 28.51
C PHE A 18 -13.57 -4.23 28.95
N THR A 19 -14.37 -3.18 28.73
CA THR A 19 -14.06 -1.81 29.17
C THR A 19 -14.00 -1.73 30.70
N ALA A 20 -14.94 -2.36 31.41
CA ALA A 20 -14.97 -2.38 32.87
C ALA A 20 -13.72 -3.06 33.46
N ILE A 21 -13.29 -4.19 32.88
CA ILE A 21 -12.06 -4.87 33.29
C ILE A 21 -10.83 -4.04 32.98
N GLY A 22 -10.78 -3.39 31.82
CA GLY A 22 -9.70 -2.46 31.48
C GLY A 22 -9.57 -1.33 32.50
N CYS A 23 -10.69 -0.70 32.88
CA CYS A 23 -10.69 0.35 33.91
C CYS A 23 -10.25 -0.17 35.28
N LEU A 24 -10.71 -1.36 35.69
CA LEU A 24 -10.30 -1.97 36.96
C LEU A 24 -8.80 -2.29 36.97
N PHE A 25 -8.27 -2.81 35.86
CA PHE A 25 -6.84 -3.08 35.71
C PHE A 25 -6.02 -1.80 35.81
N VAL A 26 -6.42 -0.73 35.11
CA VAL A 26 -5.74 0.58 35.17
C VAL A 26 -5.76 1.13 36.60
N ALA A 27 -6.91 1.09 37.28
CA ALA A 27 -7.02 1.52 38.67
C ALA A 27 -6.16 0.68 39.62
N THR A 28 -6.01 -0.62 39.38
CA THR A 28 -5.22 -1.52 40.22
C THR A 28 -3.71 -1.30 40.05
N VAL A 29 -3.25 -1.09 38.83
CA VAL A 29 -1.82 -0.99 38.53
C VAL A 29 -1.28 0.43 38.72
N TRP A 30 -2.06 1.46 38.40
CA TRP A 30 -1.63 2.86 38.49
C TRP A 30 -2.25 3.63 39.66
N GLY A 31 -3.21 3.04 40.40
CA GLY A 31 -3.91 3.69 41.50
C GLY A 31 -4.97 4.71 41.04
N ASN A 32 -4.60 5.62 40.15
CA ASN A 32 -5.49 6.62 39.55
C ASN A 32 -5.44 6.60 38.01
N PHE A 33 -6.58 6.83 37.37
CA PHE A 33 -6.71 6.91 35.92
C PHE A 33 -5.96 8.12 35.33
N ASP A 34 -5.91 9.23 36.06
CA ASP A 34 -5.21 10.44 35.62
C ASP A 34 -3.69 10.20 35.45
N ASP A 35 -3.09 9.40 36.33
CA ASP A 35 -1.66 9.08 36.27
C ASP A 35 -1.34 8.20 35.05
N PHE A 36 -2.25 7.28 34.72
CA PHE A 36 -2.16 6.48 33.49
C PHE A 36 -2.27 7.37 32.24
N LEU A 37 -3.21 8.31 32.19
CA LEU A 37 -3.33 9.23 31.06
C LEU A 37 -2.10 10.12 30.90
N GLN A 38 -1.55 10.63 32.00
CA GLN A 38 -0.29 11.40 31.97
C GLN A 38 0.89 10.55 31.50
N TYR A 39 0.99 9.30 31.96
CA TYR A 39 2.02 8.36 31.52
C TYR A 39 1.91 8.07 30.02
N LEU A 40 0.70 7.78 29.52
CA LEU A 40 0.46 7.59 28.08
C LEU A 40 0.87 8.83 27.29
N ASN A 41 0.40 10.01 27.69
CA ASN A 41 0.70 11.25 26.98
C ASN A 41 2.22 11.53 26.92
N ARG A 42 2.93 11.27 28.02
CA ARG A 42 4.40 11.41 28.07
C ARG A 42 5.10 10.45 27.12
N ASN A 43 4.65 9.19 27.04
CA ASN A 43 5.26 8.21 26.14
C ASN A 43 4.95 8.50 24.66
N PHE A 44 3.74 8.96 24.35
CA PHE A 44 3.39 9.38 22.99
C PHE A 44 4.22 10.59 22.55
N ALA A 45 4.35 11.61 23.41
CA ALA A 45 5.18 12.78 23.13
C ALA A 45 6.67 12.42 22.93
N THR A 46 7.18 11.46 23.72
CA THR A 46 8.56 10.97 23.57
C THR A 46 8.75 10.23 22.25
N THR A 47 7.75 9.49 21.79
CA THR A 47 7.80 8.74 20.51
C THR A 47 7.76 9.68 19.30
N GLU A 48 6.99 10.77 19.36
CA GLU A 48 6.99 11.79 18.30
C GLU A 48 8.31 12.56 18.25
N ALA A 49 8.88 12.89 19.42
CA ALA A 49 10.16 13.58 19.49
C ALA A 49 11.30 12.73 18.89
N THR A 50 11.39 11.44 19.24
CA THR A 50 12.42 10.55 18.68
C THR A 50 12.26 10.33 17.18
N LEU A 51 11.02 10.17 16.68
CA LEU A 51 10.77 10.03 15.25
C LEU A 51 11.17 11.30 14.47
N SER A 52 10.93 12.48 15.05
CA SER A 52 11.26 13.76 14.42
C SER A 52 12.77 14.03 14.33
N GLU A 53 13.54 13.56 15.31
CA GLU A 53 15.00 13.71 15.35
C GLU A 53 15.67 12.79 14.32
N ASP A 54 15.18 11.56 14.18
CA ASP A 54 15.70 10.57 13.23
C ASP A 54 15.44 10.99 11.77
N ILE A 55 14.24 11.51 11.50
CA ILE A 55 13.89 12.07 10.17
C ILE A 55 14.79 13.28 9.84
N ARG A 56 15.12 14.13 10.81
CA ARG A 56 16.02 15.28 10.59
C ARG A 56 17.44 14.84 10.25
N GLN A 57 17.97 13.81 10.90
CA GLN A 57 19.29 13.25 10.60
C GLN A 57 19.36 12.68 9.18
N ASP A 58 18.31 11.96 8.76
CA ASP A 58 18.23 11.39 7.42
C ASP A 58 18.15 12.45 6.31
N VAL A 59 17.40 13.53 6.54
CA VAL A 59 17.33 14.67 5.58
C VAL A 59 18.69 15.35 5.43
N ILE A 60 19.39 15.62 6.53
CA ILE A 60 20.73 16.25 6.50
C ILE A 60 21.76 15.34 5.81
N LYS A 61 21.68 14.03 6.03
CA LYS A 61 22.56 13.05 5.39
C LYS A 61 22.28 12.94 3.89
N ALA A 62 21.02 13.01 3.48
CA ALA A 62 20.62 13.02 2.08
C ALA A 62 21.09 14.29 1.35
N GLU A 63 20.97 15.48 1.95
CA GLU A 63 21.45 16.73 1.36
C GLU A 63 22.97 16.72 1.10
N LYS A 64 23.76 16.16 2.02
CA LYS A 64 25.22 16.03 1.84
C LYS A 64 25.61 15.09 0.70
N LEU A 65 24.82 14.05 0.43
CA LEU A 65 25.07 13.12 -0.68
C LEU A 65 24.76 13.76 -2.03
N VAL A 66 23.68 14.55 -2.12
CA VAL A 66 23.27 15.22 -3.36
C VAL A 66 24.31 16.27 -3.82
N ILE A 67 24.93 17.00 -2.88
CA ILE A 67 25.93 18.03 -3.24
C ILE A 67 27.20 17.40 -3.85
N ASN A 68 27.54 16.16 -3.48
CA ASN A 68 28.75 15.50 -3.97
C ASN A 68 28.58 14.88 -5.38
N GLU A 69 27.35 14.68 -5.84
CA GLU A 69 27.05 14.08 -7.14
C GLU A 69 27.01 15.12 -8.29
N ILE A 70 26.88 16.41 -7.99
CA ILE A 70 26.75 17.49 -8.98
C ILE A 70 28.10 17.89 -9.63
N GLN A 71 29.23 17.41 -9.12
CA GLN A 71 30.56 17.73 -9.68
C GLN A 71 31.06 16.76 -10.76
N GLN A 72 30.28 15.74 -11.15
CA GLN A 72 30.66 14.94 -12.33
C GLN A 72 30.46 15.75 -13.61
N PRO A 73 31.47 15.86 -14.48
CA PRO A 73 31.32 16.50 -15.79
C PRO A 73 30.29 15.70 -16.60
N VAL A 74 29.11 16.30 -16.80
CA VAL A 74 28.02 15.71 -17.58
C VAL A 74 28.52 15.49 -19.01
N GLN A 75 28.78 14.24 -19.37
CA GLN A 75 29.02 13.87 -20.77
C GLN A 75 27.79 14.28 -21.58
N PRO A 76 27.97 15.00 -22.72
CA PRO A 76 26.86 15.37 -23.57
C PRO A 76 26.12 14.11 -24.00
N THR A 77 24.94 13.91 -23.39
CA THR A 77 24.07 12.80 -23.72
C THR A 77 23.67 13.00 -25.19
N PRO A 78 23.89 12.01 -26.07
CA PRO A 78 23.43 12.08 -27.45
C PRO A 78 21.96 12.45 -27.44
N LEU A 79 21.58 13.47 -28.22
CA LEU A 79 20.18 13.83 -28.44
C LEU A 79 19.48 12.60 -29.05
N LEU A 80 18.91 11.76 -28.19
CA LEU A 80 17.99 10.71 -28.60
C LEU A 80 16.79 11.44 -29.18
N VAL A 81 16.72 11.46 -30.51
CA VAL A 81 15.52 11.87 -31.25
C VAL A 81 14.38 11.07 -30.63
N PRO A 82 13.39 11.71 -29.98
CA PRO A 82 12.28 11.00 -29.36
C PRO A 82 11.67 10.11 -30.44
N PRO A 83 11.50 8.80 -30.19
CA PRO A 83 10.83 7.95 -31.17
C PRO A 83 9.50 8.60 -31.50
N GLU A 84 9.28 8.91 -32.78
CA GLU A 84 8.04 9.49 -33.29
C GLU A 84 6.89 8.56 -32.91
N THR A 85 6.33 8.81 -31.74
CA THR A 85 5.26 8.02 -31.17
C THR A 85 4.01 8.49 -31.89
N SER A 86 3.71 7.84 -33.01
CA SER A 86 2.49 8.02 -33.79
C SER A 86 1.27 7.91 -32.86
N SER A 87 0.83 9.04 -32.33
CA SER A 87 -0.21 9.17 -31.32
C SER A 87 -1.59 9.15 -31.98
N LYS A 88 -2.00 8.00 -32.52
CA LYS A 88 -3.44 7.81 -32.74
C LYS A 88 -4.11 7.82 -31.36
N PRO A 89 -5.10 8.69 -31.11
CA PRO A 89 -5.73 8.77 -29.80
C PRO A 89 -6.35 7.43 -29.44
N LEU A 90 -5.79 6.77 -28.42
CA LEU A 90 -6.29 5.49 -27.96
C LEU A 90 -7.70 5.71 -27.38
N LYS A 91 -8.73 5.07 -27.94
CA LYS A 91 -10.08 5.12 -27.38
C LYS A 91 -10.07 4.46 -26.01
N LEU A 92 -10.05 5.22 -24.92
CA LEU A 92 -9.95 4.69 -23.56
C LEU A 92 -11.25 3.98 -23.14
N SER A 93 -11.13 2.79 -22.54
CA SER A 93 -12.27 2.14 -21.87
C SER A 93 -12.62 2.91 -20.59
N LYS A 94 -13.90 2.91 -20.21
CA LYS A 94 -14.36 3.47 -18.93
C LYS A 94 -14.65 2.33 -17.96
N GLY A 95 -14.35 2.53 -16.68
CA GLY A 95 -14.57 1.49 -15.67
C GLY A 95 -14.54 2.01 -14.23
N ILE A 96 -14.96 1.15 -13.31
CA ILE A 96 -15.01 1.39 -11.87
C ILE A 96 -14.34 0.21 -11.18
N VAL A 97 -13.40 0.48 -10.28
CA VAL A 97 -12.85 -0.54 -9.38
C VAL A 97 -13.88 -0.76 -8.28
N LEU A 98 -14.46 -1.96 -8.18
CA LEU A 98 -15.53 -2.23 -7.23
C LEU A 98 -15.01 -2.72 -5.89
N ARG A 99 -14.07 -3.67 -5.93
CA ARG A 99 -13.57 -4.37 -4.74
C ARG A 99 -12.15 -4.85 -4.97
N THR A 100 -11.41 -4.92 -3.87
CA THR A 100 -10.08 -5.51 -3.77
C THR A 100 -10.09 -6.57 -2.69
N ASN A 101 -9.69 -7.80 -3.01
CA ASN A 101 -9.40 -8.83 -2.01
C ASN A 101 -7.93 -9.21 -2.12
N TYR A 102 -7.33 -9.57 -0.99
CA TYR A 102 -5.93 -9.97 -0.92
C TYR A 102 -5.82 -11.29 -0.19
N SER A 103 -4.98 -12.18 -0.70
CA SER A 103 -4.52 -13.37 0.01
C SER A 103 -3.01 -13.48 -0.16
N PHE A 104 -2.34 -13.94 0.88
CA PHE A 104 -0.88 -14.09 0.85
C PHE A 104 -0.46 -15.32 1.62
N THR A 105 0.66 -15.88 1.18
CA THR A 105 1.41 -16.94 1.85
C THR A 105 2.84 -16.44 2.10
N GLU A 106 3.70 -17.28 2.64
CA GLU A 106 5.12 -16.93 2.86
C GLU A 106 5.89 -16.69 1.55
N SER A 107 5.43 -17.24 0.43
CA SER A 107 6.11 -17.21 -0.87
C SER A 107 5.28 -16.61 -2.01
N SER A 108 4.01 -16.31 -1.78
CA SER A 108 3.12 -15.81 -2.83
C SER A 108 2.16 -14.77 -2.32
N PHE A 109 1.73 -13.92 -3.24
CA PHE A 109 0.76 -12.87 -2.99
C PHE A 109 -0.25 -12.83 -4.14
N GLU A 110 -1.54 -12.84 -3.83
CA GLU A 110 -2.62 -12.74 -4.80
C GLU A 110 -3.52 -11.55 -4.46
N ALA A 111 -3.75 -10.69 -5.44
CA ALA A 111 -4.70 -9.59 -5.39
C ALA A 111 -5.80 -9.82 -6.42
N ASP A 112 -7.03 -9.88 -5.95
CA ASP A 112 -8.22 -9.97 -6.78
C ASP A 112 -8.86 -8.59 -6.90
N LEU A 113 -8.84 -8.04 -8.11
CA LEU A 113 -9.39 -6.74 -8.43
C LEU A 113 -10.68 -6.90 -9.24
N THR A 114 -11.82 -6.64 -8.62
CA THR A 114 -13.11 -6.63 -9.33
C THR A 114 -13.29 -5.27 -10.01
N ILE A 115 -13.43 -5.25 -11.33
CA ILE A 115 -13.55 -4.01 -12.11
C ILE A 115 -14.77 -4.06 -13.04
N THR A 116 -15.41 -2.91 -13.25
CA THR A 116 -16.38 -2.74 -14.34
C THR A 116 -15.66 -2.31 -15.61
N GLY A 117 -16.08 -2.84 -16.74
CA GLY A 117 -15.44 -2.57 -18.02
C GLY A 117 -14.28 -3.51 -18.33
N SER A 118 -13.69 -3.29 -19.49
CA SER A 118 -12.71 -4.18 -20.09
C SER A 118 -11.41 -3.42 -20.31
N PRO A 119 -10.32 -3.77 -19.61
CA PRO A 119 -9.03 -3.14 -19.84
C PRO A 119 -8.58 -3.43 -21.27
N LYS A 120 -8.10 -2.40 -21.98
CA LYS A 120 -7.64 -2.55 -23.36
C LYS A 120 -6.20 -3.03 -23.41
N GLU A 121 -5.37 -2.44 -22.56
CA GLU A 121 -3.95 -2.66 -22.51
C GLU A 121 -3.54 -2.63 -21.04
N ILE A 122 -2.63 -3.53 -20.67
CA ILE A 122 -2.06 -3.61 -19.34
C ILE A 122 -0.54 -3.62 -19.51
N ARG A 123 0.13 -2.68 -18.84
CA ARG A 123 1.61 -2.58 -18.84
C ARG A 123 2.13 -2.92 -17.46
N GLN A 124 3.28 -3.57 -17.40
CA GLN A 124 3.92 -3.95 -16.15
C GLN A 124 5.32 -3.35 -16.12
N PHE A 125 5.74 -2.89 -14.93
CA PHE A 125 7.02 -2.26 -14.70
C PHE A 125 7.61 -2.78 -13.40
N LYS A 126 8.93 -2.92 -13.38
CA LYS A 126 9.69 -3.23 -12.17
C LYS A 126 10.66 -2.08 -11.91
N VAL A 127 10.72 -1.64 -10.67
CA VAL A 127 11.66 -0.61 -10.19
C VAL A 127 12.48 -1.23 -9.08
N THR A 128 13.79 -1.00 -9.09
CA THR A 128 14.74 -1.66 -8.18
C THR A 128 14.99 -0.89 -6.89
N SER A 129 14.78 0.43 -6.88
CA SER A 129 15.05 1.29 -5.71
C SER A 129 13.97 2.37 -5.56
N PRO A 130 13.05 2.26 -4.57
CA PRO A 130 12.80 1.07 -3.74
C PRO A 130 12.24 -0.10 -4.58
N PRO A 131 12.39 -1.36 -4.13
CA PRO A 131 11.90 -2.52 -4.87
C PRO A 131 10.38 -2.45 -4.98
N THR A 132 9.89 -2.20 -6.20
CA THR A 132 8.46 -2.08 -6.48
C THR A 132 8.12 -2.69 -7.82
N THR A 133 6.88 -3.18 -7.92
CA THR A 133 6.29 -3.62 -9.17
C THR A 133 5.03 -2.82 -9.41
N ALA A 134 4.90 -2.21 -10.59
CA ALA A 134 3.73 -1.41 -10.95
C ALA A 134 3.02 -2.02 -12.14
N ILE A 135 1.69 -1.95 -12.12
CA ILE A 135 0.81 -2.38 -13.21
C ILE A 135 -0.03 -1.19 -13.62
N ASP A 136 0.09 -0.77 -14.87
CA ASP A 136 -0.76 0.25 -15.46
C ASP A 136 -1.87 -0.41 -16.28
N ILE A 137 -3.11 -0.17 -15.88
CA ILE A 137 -4.32 -0.64 -16.57
C ILE A 137 -4.88 0.54 -17.35
N MET A 138 -4.74 0.53 -18.68
CA MET A 138 -5.18 1.65 -19.54
C MET A 138 -6.71 1.77 -19.54
N GLY A 139 -7.22 2.98 -19.30
CA GLY A 139 -8.63 3.31 -19.23
C GLY A 139 -8.91 4.52 -18.33
N ASN A 140 -10.09 5.11 -18.47
CA ASN A 140 -10.59 6.13 -17.57
C ASN A 140 -11.34 5.42 -16.42
N TRP A 141 -10.65 5.26 -15.30
CA TRP A 141 -11.13 4.50 -14.16
C TRP A 141 -11.63 5.43 -13.05
N LYS A 142 -12.49 4.89 -12.19
CA LYS A 142 -12.95 5.54 -10.96
C LYS A 142 -12.89 4.54 -9.80
N TYR A 143 -12.73 5.06 -8.59
CA TYR A 143 -12.89 4.25 -7.38
C TYR A 143 -14.37 3.99 -7.10
N GLY A 144 -14.69 2.75 -6.79
CA GLY A 144 -15.94 2.37 -6.13
C GLY A 144 -15.85 2.62 -4.62
N PRO A 145 -16.99 2.53 -3.92
CA PRO A 145 -17.08 2.89 -2.51
C PRO A 145 -16.30 1.96 -1.57
N GLU A 146 -16.05 0.71 -1.97
CA GLU A 146 -15.35 -0.29 -1.13
C GLU A 146 -13.83 -0.30 -1.36
N VAL A 147 -13.30 0.54 -2.25
CA VAL A 147 -11.89 0.49 -2.64
C VAL A 147 -11.06 1.36 -1.71
N ILE A 148 -10.11 0.73 -1.03
CA ILE A 148 -9.08 1.41 -0.26
C ILE A 148 -7.88 1.65 -1.18
N ASN A 149 -7.51 2.92 -1.36
CA ASN A 149 -6.41 3.32 -2.24
C ASN A 149 -5.02 2.94 -1.70
N TYR A 150 -4.89 2.68 -0.40
CA TYR A 150 -3.64 2.31 0.24
C TYR A 150 -3.88 1.20 1.26
N THR A 151 -3.16 0.09 1.14
CA THR A 151 -3.22 -1.02 2.10
C THR A 151 -1.81 -1.43 2.48
N ARG A 152 -1.52 -1.45 3.78
CA ARG A 152 -0.24 -1.92 4.33
C ARG A 152 -0.43 -3.30 4.93
N PHE A 153 0.57 -4.17 4.78
CA PHE A 153 0.57 -5.52 5.33
C PHE A 153 1.68 -5.67 6.37
N GLU A 154 1.36 -6.30 7.49
CA GLU A 154 2.31 -6.50 8.59
C GLU A 154 3.36 -7.56 8.24
N SER A 155 2.97 -8.59 7.48
CA SER A 155 3.84 -9.72 7.08
C SER A 155 3.76 -10.02 5.58
N GLY A 156 4.62 -10.94 5.11
CA GLY A 156 4.70 -11.38 3.71
C GLY A 156 5.62 -10.53 2.83
N ILE A 157 5.74 -10.96 1.57
CA ILE A 157 6.65 -10.38 0.56
C ILE A 157 6.26 -8.96 0.13
N ILE A 158 4.97 -8.63 0.20
CA ILE A 158 4.44 -7.30 -0.13
C ILE A 158 4.32 -6.48 1.16
N GLN A 159 4.95 -5.31 1.18
CA GLN A 159 4.85 -4.35 2.28
C GLN A 159 3.55 -3.54 2.18
N SER A 160 3.21 -3.08 0.98
CA SER A 160 2.00 -2.30 0.74
C SER A 160 1.53 -2.33 -0.71
N ILE A 161 0.26 -2.02 -0.91
CA ILE A 161 -0.37 -1.80 -2.21
C ILE A 161 -0.90 -0.38 -2.26
N ILE A 162 -0.63 0.30 -3.37
CA ILE A 162 -1.10 1.65 -3.65
C ILE A 162 -1.85 1.64 -4.98
N PHE A 163 -3.07 2.17 -4.98
CA PHE A 163 -3.82 2.50 -6.17
C PHE A 163 -3.66 3.99 -6.49
N GLY A 164 -3.11 4.28 -7.66
CA GLY A 164 -2.98 5.62 -8.23
C GLY A 164 -3.94 5.78 -9.41
N MET A 165 -4.82 6.78 -9.33
CA MET A 165 -5.74 7.10 -10.42
C MET A 165 -5.15 8.19 -11.31
N HIS A 166 -5.18 7.98 -12.62
CA HIS A 166 -4.79 8.97 -13.61
C HIS A 166 -5.88 9.11 -14.68
N LYS A 167 -5.84 10.19 -15.48
CA LYS A 167 -6.89 10.50 -16.47
C LYS A 167 -7.13 9.39 -17.50
N ASP A 168 -6.12 8.59 -17.77
CA ASP A 168 -6.07 7.58 -18.84
C ASP A 168 -5.63 6.18 -18.36
N LYS A 169 -5.36 6.01 -17.06
CA LYS A 169 -4.97 4.72 -16.49
C LYS A 169 -5.22 4.61 -15.00
N LEU A 170 -5.34 3.37 -14.54
CA LEU A 170 -5.24 3.00 -13.14
C LEU A 170 -3.87 2.36 -12.93
N ARG A 171 -3.08 2.89 -12.01
CA ARG A 171 -1.78 2.33 -11.62
C ARG A 171 -1.93 1.59 -10.31
N VAL A 172 -1.56 0.31 -10.28
CA VAL A 172 -1.47 -0.49 -9.06
C VAL A 172 0.00 -0.70 -8.76
N VAL A 173 0.48 -0.23 -7.62
CA VAL A 173 1.87 -0.37 -7.19
C VAL A 173 1.94 -1.33 -6.02
N PHE A 174 2.75 -2.37 -6.16
CA PHE A 174 3.10 -3.32 -5.12
C PHE A 174 4.48 -2.93 -4.61
N ARG A 175 4.56 -2.45 -3.36
CA ARG A 175 5.83 -2.21 -2.70
C ARG A 175 6.30 -3.51 -2.06
N ILE A 176 7.49 -3.95 -2.44
CA ILE A 176 8.11 -5.16 -1.92
C ILE A 176 8.82 -4.80 -0.62
N ARG A 177 8.79 -5.70 0.36
CA ARG A 177 9.47 -5.51 1.64
C ARG A 177 10.98 -5.48 1.43
N GLU A 178 11.65 -4.48 2.02
CA GLU A 178 13.11 -4.40 2.01
C GLU A 178 13.73 -5.59 2.76
N GLY A 179 14.84 -6.13 2.23
CA GLY A 179 15.47 -7.34 2.74
C GLY A 179 14.97 -8.65 2.13
N GLU A 180 13.88 -8.63 1.34
CA GLU A 180 13.52 -9.77 0.50
C GLU A 180 14.53 -9.92 -0.65
N THR A 181 15.44 -10.88 -0.51
CA THR A 181 16.47 -11.21 -1.51
C THR A 181 15.93 -12.05 -2.66
N ARG A 182 14.72 -12.62 -2.51
CA ARG A 182 14.07 -13.46 -3.50
C ARG A 182 13.81 -12.70 -4.80
N LYS A 183 14.01 -13.37 -5.93
CA LYS A 183 13.68 -12.79 -7.23
C LYS A 183 12.16 -12.75 -7.35
N ILE A 184 11.60 -11.56 -7.34
CA ILE A 184 10.16 -11.40 -7.55
C ILE A 184 9.87 -11.41 -9.05
N SER A 185 9.07 -12.38 -9.46
CA SER A 185 8.55 -12.52 -10.82
C SER A 185 7.62 -11.36 -11.17
N LEU A 186 7.44 -11.11 -12.47
CA LEU A 186 6.42 -10.18 -12.93
C LEU A 186 5.02 -10.74 -12.58
N PRO A 187 4.07 -9.89 -12.16
CA PRO A 187 2.72 -10.30 -11.83
C PRO A 187 2.07 -11.08 -12.96
N LEU A 188 1.61 -12.30 -12.65
CA LEU A 188 0.73 -13.04 -13.54
C LEU A 188 -0.64 -12.37 -13.52
N ILE A 189 -1.09 -11.94 -14.70
CA ILE A 189 -2.38 -11.26 -14.85
C ILE A 189 -3.36 -12.23 -15.50
N THR A 190 -4.35 -12.68 -14.74
CA THR A 190 -5.45 -13.50 -15.26
C THR A 190 -6.70 -12.65 -15.36
N ARG A 191 -7.25 -12.57 -16.57
CA ARG A 191 -8.46 -11.79 -16.84
C ARG A 191 -9.68 -12.71 -16.94
N ASN A 192 -10.65 -12.46 -16.07
CA ASN A 192 -12.01 -12.96 -16.18
C ASN A 192 -12.95 -11.80 -16.49
N LYS A 193 -14.12 -12.05 -17.10
CA LYS A 193 -15.04 -11.05 -17.68
C LYS A 193 -15.22 -9.76 -16.85
N LYS A 194 -15.26 -9.87 -15.52
CA LYS A 194 -15.45 -8.76 -14.57
C LYS A 194 -14.36 -8.69 -13.48
N GLU A 195 -13.34 -9.53 -13.56
CA GLU A 195 -12.34 -9.68 -12.52
C GLU A 195 -10.95 -9.75 -13.12
N LEU A 196 -10.04 -9.00 -12.53
CA LEU A 196 -8.62 -9.04 -12.85
C LEU A 196 -7.91 -9.64 -11.65
N LYS A 197 -7.42 -10.86 -11.80
CA LYS A 197 -6.58 -11.51 -10.79
C LYS A 197 -5.13 -11.20 -11.07
N LEU A 198 -4.42 -10.71 -10.06
CA LEU A 198 -3.02 -10.32 -10.10
C LEU A 198 -2.27 -11.21 -9.12
N LYS A 199 -1.38 -12.07 -9.61
CA LYS A 199 -0.63 -13.01 -8.78
C LYS A 199 0.86 -12.71 -8.85
N ILE A 200 1.48 -12.45 -7.71
CA ILE A 200 2.92 -12.25 -7.57
C ILE A 200 3.49 -13.47 -6.85
N ILE A 201 4.52 -14.06 -7.42
CA ILE A 201 5.19 -15.24 -6.85
C ILE A 201 6.65 -14.85 -6.60
N ALA A 202 7.13 -15.10 -5.38
CA ALA A 202 8.55 -15.02 -5.09
C ALA A 202 9.22 -16.30 -5.62
N GLU A 203 10.23 -16.14 -6.46
CA GLU A 203 11.09 -17.24 -6.89
C GLU A 203 12.21 -17.39 -5.86
N ASP A 204 12.47 -18.65 -5.46
CA ASP A 204 13.59 -19.01 -4.58
C ASP A 204 14.96 -18.79 -5.27
#